data_AF-A0A518BQF3-F1
#
_entry.id   AF-A0A518BQF3-F1
#
_cell.length_a   1.000
_cell.length_b   1.000
_cell.length_c   1.000
_cell.angle_alpha   90.00
_cell.angle_beta   90.00
_cell.angle_gamma   90.00
#
_symmetry.space_group_name_H-M   'P 1'
#
loop_
_entity.id
_entity.type
_entity.pdbx_description
1 polymer ?
#
loop_
_entity_poly.entity_id
_entity_poly.type
_entity_poly.pdbx_seq_one_letter_code
_entity_poly.pdbx_strand_id
1 'polypeptide(L)'
;MTGTNPTPSQRPVGTWELEDFFRSLRACVTDLERAWGQGRLDEVLDANATHDAWHPPIVAAYRRLLRRELRPIDYRTRAIDALLAQARRELFETPHRFEARVVDFARSRGRKPQPQGVLEAREHGPSDAPVTAIAVKSPRGEVLLRMDQVISVRFWGIGFTFDDAEVSDRVTTAVAHEAVNQLAYGLVGLEKVQTRLHGRVLEGELQVIPPPDGQSFEQLMLDVLNEHYPCARRAPLYEDFFEKTDLRLHVRGLKRRRGARAQITRITDPEQHAAKLEQIHNLDEFVILSPPSLAAGLTHPERSGIDRDDLAQLWQLFPQQPENEHELARGLRDLLLAALAQPTSGPRGPLAAVPEQVRRAIQAYATAESFRATERLRSRLSRQPPAP
;
A
#
# COMPACT_ATOMS: atom_id res chain seq x y z
N MET A 1 21.65 -27.79 20.15
CA MET A 1 20.72 -26.92 19.42
C MET A 1 21.38 -25.57 19.25
N THR A 2 22.17 -25.40 18.20
CA THR A 2 22.84 -24.15 17.85
C THR A 2 21.80 -23.23 17.22
N GLY A 3 21.23 -22.34 18.02
CA GLY A 3 20.37 -21.28 17.52
C GLY A 3 21.17 -20.41 16.55
N THR A 4 20.78 -20.41 15.29
CA THR A 4 21.22 -19.40 14.32
C THR A 4 20.81 -18.04 14.87
N ASN A 5 21.78 -17.19 15.18
CA ASN A 5 21.52 -15.79 15.50
C ASN A 5 20.63 -15.19 14.38
N PRO A 6 19.55 -14.48 14.72
CA PRO A 6 18.74 -13.81 13.71
C PRO A 6 19.63 -12.88 12.88
N THR A 7 19.37 -12.82 11.58
CA THR A 7 20.06 -11.88 10.69
C THR A 7 19.84 -10.44 11.18
N PRO A 8 20.80 -9.50 11.00
CA PRO A 8 20.72 -8.13 11.52
C PRO A 8 19.44 -7.36 11.15
N SER A 9 18.79 -7.72 10.03
CA SER A 9 17.48 -7.18 9.59
C SER A 9 16.28 -7.67 10.40
N GLN A 10 16.48 -8.45 11.45
CA GLN A 10 15.43 -9.06 12.28
C GLN A 10 15.59 -8.76 13.77
N ARG A 11 16.50 -7.84 14.15
CA ARG A 11 16.67 -7.47 15.56
C ARG A 11 15.32 -6.96 16.09
N PRO A 12 14.80 -7.55 17.18
CA PRO A 12 13.61 -7.03 17.84
C PRO A 12 13.83 -5.55 18.17
N VAL A 13 12.87 -4.71 17.81
CA VAL A 13 12.82 -3.31 18.24
C VAL A 13 11.77 -3.25 19.32
N GLY A 14 12.21 -3.14 20.56
CA GLY A 14 11.31 -2.93 21.68
C GLY A 14 10.57 -1.60 21.55
N THR A 15 9.39 -1.51 22.17
CA THR A 15 8.57 -0.28 22.21
C THR A 15 9.38 0.94 22.67
N TRP A 16 10.35 0.72 23.57
CA TRP A 16 11.24 1.73 24.14
C TRP A 16 12.46 2.09 23.27
N GLU A 17 12.77 1.27 22.27
CA GLU A 17 13.93 1.44 21.39
C GLU A 17 13.57 2.18 20.09
N LEU A 18 12.28 2.48 19.84
CA LEU A 18 11.81 3.08 18.60
C LEU A 18 12.49 4.41 18.25
N GLU A 19 12.70 5.30 19.23
CA GLU A 19 13.34 6.61 18.97
C GLU A 19 14.81 6.45 18.58
N ASP A 20 15.55 5.56 19.26
CA ASP A 20 16.93 5.26 18.93
C ASP A 20 17.05 4.54 17.59
N PHE A 21 16.11 3.64 17.29
CA PHE A 21 15.96 2.99 15.99
C PHE A 21 15.75 4.03 14.87
N PHE A 22 14.79 4.95 15.02
CA PHE A 22 14.52 5.96 14.01
C PHE A 22 15.69 6.94 13.86
N ARG A 23 16.35 7.32 14.96
CA ARG A 23 17.57 8.14 14.93
C ARG A 23 18.66 7.44 14.15
N SER A 24 18.89 6.14 14.38
CA SER A 24 19.84 5.32 13.64
C SER A 24 19.49 5.24 12.15
N LEU A 25 18.22 5.01 11.81
CA LEU A 25 17.73 4.96 10.44
C LEU A 25 17.99 6.29 9.70
N ARG A 26 17.64 7.42 10.32
CA ARG A 26 17.86 8.76 9.76
C ARG A 26 19.35 9.06 9.58
N ALA A 27 20.18 8.72 10.58
CA ALA A 27 21.62 8.91 10.51
C ALA A 27 22.22 8.09 9.36
N CYS A 28 21.85 6.80 9.26
CA CYS A 28 22.28 5.90 8.19
C CYS A 28 21.98 6.48 6.80
N VAL A 29 20.74 6.93 6.54
CA VAL A 29 20.36 7.54 5.25
C VAL A 29 21.13 8.83 5.00
N THR A 30 21.26 9.70 6.01
CA THR A 30 21.95 11.00 5.88
C THR A 30 23.43 10.82 5.58
N ASP A 31 24.09 9.91 6.29
CA ASP A 31 25.52 9.64 6.11
C ASP A 31 25.79 8.98 4.74
N LEU A 32 24.90 8.09 4.29
CA LEU A 32 24.97 7.48 2.96
C LEU A 32 24.77 8.51 1.83
N GLU A 33 23.78 9.42 1.93
CA GLU A 33 23.62 10.51 0.95
C GLU A 33 24.83 11.44 0.95
N ARG A 34 25.37 11.79 2.13
CA ARG A 34 26.57 12.64 2.25
C ARG A 34 27.78 11.97 1.61
N ALA A 35 28.03 10.69 1.93
CA ALA A 35 29.13 9.92 1.37
C ALA A 35 29.01 9.82 -0.15
N TRP A 36 27.79 9.63 -0.67
CA TRP A 36 27.55 9.61 -2.10
C TRP A 36 27.83 10.95 -2.78
N GLY A 37 27.41 12.07 -2.20
CA GLY A 37 27.74 13.40 -2.73
C GLY A 37 29.22 13.75 -2.68
N GLN A 38 29.98 13.13 -1.77
CA GLN A 38 31.42 13.28 -1.65
C GLN A 38 32.22 12.28 -2.50
N GLY A 39 31.57 11.37 -3.22
CA GLY A 39 32.25 10.31 -3.98
C GLY A 39 32.89 9.22 -3.11
N ARG A 40 32.49 9.12 -1.84
CA ARG A 40 33.03 8.18 -0.84
C ARG A 40 32.07 7.06 -0.46
N LEU A 41 30.98 6.89 -1.21
CA LEU A 41 29.92 5.93 -0.87
C LEU A 41 30.45 4.50 -0.73
N ASP A 42 31.38 4.09 -1.59
CA ASP A 42 31.97 2.74 -1.58
C ASP A 42 32.77 2.49 -0.30
N GLU A 43 33.68 3.40 0.04
CA GLU A 43 34.47 3.36 1.28
C GLU A 43 33.58 3.24 2.53
N VAL A 44 32.51 4.02 2.59
CA VAL A 44 31.62 4.04 3.76
C VAL A 44 30.77 2.76 3.82
N LEU A 45 30.29 2.25 2.68
CA LEU A 45 29.57 0.97 2.63
C LEU A 45 30.43 -0.22 3.04
N ASP A 46 31.71 -0.22 2.66
CA ASP A 46 32.66 -1.28 3.01
C ASP A 46 33.10 -1.20 4.48
N ALA A 47 33.41 0.01 4.97
CA ALA A 47 33.76 0.23 6.37
C ALA A 47 32.64 -0.17 7.35
N ASN A 48 31.38 -0.15 6.88
CA ASN A 48 30.20 -0.48 7.67
C ASN A 48 29.53 -1.79 7.25
N ALA A 49 30.18 -2.63 6.44
CA ALA A 49 29.59 -3.86 5.91
C ALA A 49 29.19 -4.87 7.02
N THR A 50 29.80 -4.78 8.19
CA THR A 50 29.53 -5.62 9.38
C THR A 50 28.81 -4.87 10.50
N HIS A 51 28.45 -3.60 10.29
CA HIS A 51 27.88 -2.77 11.34
C HIS A 51 26.37 -3.05 11.50
N ASP A 52 25.98 -3.70 12.60
CA ASP A 52 24.59 -4.11 12.85
C ASP A 52 23.57 -2.95 12.86
N ALA A 53 24.02 -1.71 13.10
CA ALA A 53 23.15 -0.52 13.05
C ALA A 53 22.69 -0.13 11.63
N TRP A 54 23.27 -0.72 10.58
CA TRP A 54 22.95 -0.38 9.20
C TRP A 54 21.87 -1.31 8.66
N HIS A 55 20.70 -0.74 8.36
CA HIS A 55 19.54 -1.49 7.90
C HIS A 55 19.80 -2.11 6.51
N PRO A 56 19.85 -3.44 6.36
CA PRO A 56 20.27 -4.08 5.10
C PRO A 56 19.46 -3.67 3.85
N PRO A 57 18.12 -3.46 3.92
CA PRO A 57 17.36 -2.95 2.78
C PRO A 57 17.82 -1.56 2.31
N ILE A 58 18.20 -0.68 3.24
CA ILE A 58 18.71 0.67 2.93
C ILE A 58 20.09 0.56 2.28
N VAL A 59 21.00 -0.19 2.87
CA VAL A 59 22.34 -0.46 2.32
C VAL A 59 22.26 -1.01 0.89
N ALA A 60 21.36 -1.97 0.66
CA ALA A 60 21.13 -2.53 -0.66
C ALA A 60 20.64 -1.48 -1.67
N ALA A 61 19.82 -0.52 -1.26
CA ALA A 61 19.38 0.58 -2.11
C ALA A 61 20.56 1.47 -2.55
N TYR A 62 21.49 1.81 -1.64
CA TYR A 62 22.66 2.63 -1.95
C TYR A 62 23.74 1.89 -2.75
N ARG A 63 23.95 0.59 -2.52
CA ARG A 63 24.84 -0.23 -3.37
C ARG A 63 24.42 -0.23 -4.83
N ARG A 64 23.14 0.02 -5.13
CA ARG A 64 22.67 0.18 -6.52
C ARG A 64 23.14 1.50 -7.13
N LEU A 65 23.27 2.57 -6.35
CA LEU A 65 23.76 3.86 -6.83
C LEU A 65 25.23 3.78 -7.27
N LEU A 66 26.06 3.00 -6.59
CA LEU A 66 27.46 2.77 -7.00
C LEU A 66 27.60 2.22 -8.43
N ARG A 67 26.59 1.49 -8.90
CA ARG A 67 26.56 0.92 -10.26
C ARG A 67 26.12 1.93 -11.31
N ARG A 68 25.89 3.19 -10.91
CA ARG A 68 25.33 4.24 -11.76
C ARG A 68 26.23 5.48 -11.69
N GLU A 69 26.47 6.11 -12.83
CA GLU A 69 27.18 7.39 -12.90
C GLU A 69 26.24 8.57 -12.57
N LEU A 70 25.58 8.47 -11.41
CA LEU A 70 24.64 9.48 -10.93
C LEU A 70 25.29 10.36 -9.88
N ARG A 71 24.89 11.64 -9.84
CA ARG A 71 25.27 12.62 -8.80
C ARG A 71 24.04 13.05 -8.01
N PRO A 72 24.16 13.42 -6.73
CA PRO A 72 23.03 13.97 -5.99
C PRO A 72 22.42 15.19 -6.69
N ILE A 73 21.10 15.33 -6.55
CA ILE A 73 20.28 16.40 -7.15
C ILE A 73 19.22 16.84 -6.14
N ASP A 74 18.84 18.11 -6.18
CA ASP A 74 18.07 18.75 -5.10
C ASP A 74 16.71 18.09 -4.82
N TYR A 75 16.00 17.64 -5.85
CA TYR A 75 14.70 16.98 -5.66
C TYR A 75 14.82 15.66 -4.90
N ARG A 76 15.98 14.97 -4.99
CA ARG A 76 16.21 13.71 -4.28
C ARG A 76 16.26 13.95 -2.78
N THR A 77 16.99 14.97 -2.34
CA THR A 77 17.08 15.34 -0.91
C THR A 77 15.70 15.62 -0.35
N ARG A 78 14.89 16.46 -1.04
CA ARG A 78 13.51 16.74 -0.62
C ARG A 78 12.64 15.48 -0.56
N ALA A 79 12.78 14.58 -1.54
CA ALA A 79 12.04 13.33 -1.55
C ALA A 79 12.45 12.38 -0.42
N ILE A 80 13.75 12.33 -0.08
CA ILE A 80 14.25 11.54 1.06
C ILE A 80 13.71 12.09 2.38
N ASP A 81 13.73 13.42 2.56
CA ASP A 81 13.15 14.05 3.74
C ASP A 81 11.65 13.73 3.87
N ALA A 82 10.90 13.74 2.77
CA ALA A 82 9.49 13.37 2.76
C ALA A 82 9.27 11.89 3.13
N LEU A 83 10.10 10.96 2.63
CA LEU A 83 10.04 9.54 2.98
C LEU A 83 10.39 9.30 4.46
N LEU A 84 11.41 9.98 4.99
CA LEU A 84 11.79 9.90 6.39
C LEU A 84 10.72 10.50 7.30
N ALA A 85 10.10 11.62 6.90
CA ALA A 85 8.97 12.21 7.60
C ALA A 85 7.79 11.24 7.64
N GLN A 86 7.45 10.59 6.53
CA GLN A 86 6.41 9.56 6.49
C GLN A 86 6.71 8.41 7.45
N ALA A 87 7.92 7.84 7.41
CA ALA A 87 8.34 6.77 8.32
C ALA A 87 8.21 7.20 9.79
N ARG A 88 8.57 8.45 10.14
CA ARG A 88 8.39 8.97 11.49
C ARG A 88 6.92 9.00 11.90
N ARG A 89 6.05 9.52 11.04
CA ARG A 89 4.61 9.60 11.35
C ARG A 89 4.04 8.22 11.65
N GLU A 90 4.32 7.24 10.79
CA GLU A 90 3.80 5.88 10.94
C GLU A 90 4.35 5.16 12.19
N LEU A 91 5.58 5.48 12.62
CA LEU A 91 6.18 4.90 13.83
C LEU A 91 5.66 5.52 15.12
N PHE A 92 5.48 6.85 15.17
CA PHE A 92 5.27 7.57 16.43
C PHE A 92 3.92 8.27 16.55
N GLU A 93 3.37 8.79 15.45
CA GLU A 93 2.21 9.68 15.48
C GLU A 93 0.91 8.85 15.52
N THR A 94 0.68 8.18 16.65
CA THR A 94 -0.53 7.38 16.89
C THR A 94 -1.40 7.95 18.02
N PRO A 95 -2.02 9.13 17.80
CA PRO A 95 -2.85 9.80 18.81
C PRO A 95 -4.09 8.97 19.21
N HIS A 96 -4.51 8.03 18.38
CA HIS A 96 -5.66 7.18 18.66
C HIS A 96 -5.21 5.76 18.96
N ARG A 97 -5.42 5.30 20.19
CA ARG A 97 -5.01 3.96 20.62
C ARG A 97 -6.23 3.11 20.99
N PHE A 98 -6.22 1.87 20.54
CA PHE A 98 -7.23 0.87 20.91
C PHE A 98 -6.61 -0.26 21.74
N GLU A 99 -7.34 -0.74 22.73
CA GLU A 99 -6.98 -1.95 23.47
C GLU A 99 -7.07 -3.17 22.56
N ALA A 100 -6.01 -3.98 22.54
CA ALA A 100 -5.89 -5.12 21.67
C ALA A 100 -5.29 -6.33 22.39
N ARG A 101 -5.68 -7.52 21.94
CA ARG A 101 -5.13 -8.80 22.40
C ARG A 101 -4.89 -9.73 21.22
N VAL A 102 -3.89 -10.58 21.35
CA VAL A 102 -3.61 -11.63 20.37
C VAL A 102 -4.60 -12.78 20.55
N VAL A 103 -5.16 -13.28 19.43
CA VAL A 103 -6.04 -14.46 19.39
C VAL A 103 -5.61 -15.42 18.29
N ASP A 104 -5.67 -16.72 18.58
CA ASP A 104 -5.48 -17.76 17.56
C ASP A 104 -6.69 -17.81 16.62
N PHE A 105 -6.48 -17.50 15.35
CA PHE A 105 -7.54 -17.46 14.33
C PHE A 105 -8.21 -18.84 14.11
N ALA A 106 -7.50 -19.93 14.41
CA ALA A 106 -8.01 -21.30 14.33
C ALA A 106 -9.06 -21.63 15.42
N ARG A 107 -9.02 -20.94 16.58
CA ARG A 107 -9.97 -21.15 17.68
C ARG A 107 -11.15 -20.17 17.68
N SER A 108 -11.02 -19.01 17.03
CA SER A 108 -12.05 -17.94 17.07
C SER A 108 -13.23 -18.16 16.12
N ARG A 109 -13.08 -18.99 15.08
CA ARG A 109 -14.23 -19.49 14.30
C ARG A 109 -14.61 -20.85 14.84
N GLY A 110 -15.71 -20.95 15.60
CA GLY A 110 -16.35 -22.21 15.99
C GLY A 110 -16.90 -23.04 14.82
N ARG A 111 -16.16 -23.15 13.71
CA ARG A 111 -16.49 -23.99 12.56
C ARG A 111 -15.85 -25.36 12.76
N LYS A 112 -16.70 -26.40 12.83
CA LYS A 112 -16.28 -27.79 12.64
C LYS A 112 -15.43 -27.91 11.37
N PRO A 113 -14.34 -28.69 11.37
CA PRO A 113 -13.56 -28.94 10.17
C PRO A 113 -14.42 -29.73 9.19
N GLN A 114 -14.69 -29.18 8.00
CA GLN A 114 -15.14 -30.00 6.87
C GLN A 114 -13.92 -30.68 6.24
N PRO A 115 -14.01 -31.97 5.88
CA PRO A 115 -12.90 -32.70 5.28
C PRO A 115 -12.79 -32.42 3.77
N GLN A 116 -11.54 -32.21 3.37
CA GLN A 116 -10.89 -32.58 2.10
C GLN A 116 -11.45 -32.09 0.75
N GLY A 117 -10.59 -31.34 0.06
CA GLY A 117 -10.60 -31.13 -1.39
C GLY A 117 -9.24 -30.61 -1.84
N VAL A 118 -8.37 -31.54 -2.27
CA VAL A 118 -6.98 -31.35 -2.69
C VAL A 118 -6.85 -30.35 -3.84
N LEU A 119 -5.94 -29.38 -3.72
CA LEU A 119 -5.07 -28.91 -4.81
C LEU A 119 -3.90 -28.12 -4.23
N GLU A 120 -2.71 -28.67 -4.46
CA GLU A 120 -1.42 -28.29 -3.91
C GLU A 120 -1.02 -26.86 -4.29
N ALA A 121 -0.72 -26.06 -3.27
CA ALA A 121 0.01 -24.81 -3.39
C ALA A 121 1.39 -24.99 -2.74
N ARG A 122 2.36 -25.41 -3.56
CA ARG A 122 3.80 -25.14 -3.35
C ARG A 122 4.13 -23.93 -4.23
N GLU A 123 4.94 -22.96 -3.88
CA GLU A 123 5.96 -22.74 -2.84
C GLU A 123 6.12 -21.22 -2.77
N HIS A 124 6.02 -20.60 -1.59
CA HIS A 124 6.70 -19.35 -1.15
C HIS A 124 6.51 -19.32 0.38
N GLY A 125 7.53 -19.72 1.16
CA GLY A 125 7.43 -19.87 2.63
C GLY A 125 7.49 -18.54 3.41
N PRO A 126 7.65 -18.57 4.75
CA PRO A 126 7.19 -19.53 5.75
C PRO A 126 6.07 -18.90 6.61
N SER A 127 4.88 -19.51 6.70
CA SER A 127 3.94 -19.27 7.82
C SER A 127 2.80 -20.29 7.81
N ASP A 128 3.12 -21.54 8.13
CA ASP A 128 2.13 -22.50 8.66
C ASP A 128 1.94 -22.33 10.19
N ALA A 129 2.25 -21.15 10.73
CA ALA A 129 1.71 -20.74 12.02
C ALA A 129 0.24 -20.34 11.81
N PRO A 130 -0.70 -20.77 12.66
CA PRO A 130 -2.06 -20.25 12.62
C PRO A 130 -1.98 -18.73 12.69
N VAL A 131 -2.60 -18.06 11.71
CA VAL A 131 -2.61 -16.59 11.60
C VAL A 131 -2.97 -16.05 12.98
N THR A 132 -2.06 -15.29 13.59
CA THR A 132 -2.35 -14.60 14.84
C THR A 132 -3.28 -13.44 14.48
N ALA A 133 -4.56 -13.51 14.83
CA ALA A 133 -5.45 -12.36 14.72
C ALA A 133 -5.19 -11.43 15.90
N ILE A 134 -5.37 -10.13 15.68
CA ILE A 134 -5.37 -9.13 16.73
C ILE A 134 -6.82 -8.73 16.95
N ALA A 135 -7.37 -9.14 18.09
CA ALA A 135 -8.70 -8.76 18.52
C ALA A 135 -8.63 -7.39 19.20
N VAL A 136 -9.41 -6.44 18.70
CA VAL A 136 -9.35 -5.04 19.14
C VAL A 136 -10.71 -4.62 19.68
N LYS A 137 -10.75 -4.09 20.89
CA LYS A 137 -11.97 -3.53 21.48
C LYS A 137 -12.29 -2.20 20.81
N SER A 138 -13.55 -2.02 20.41
CA SER A 138 -14.07 -0.73 19.95
C SER A 138 -15.44 -0.45 20.57
N PRO A 139 -15.90 0.81 20.57
CA PRO A 139 -17.26 1.14 21.03
C PRO A 139 -18.37 0.39 20.29
N ARG A 140 -18.10 -0.10 19.06
CA ARG A 140 -19.05 -0.85 18.22
C ARG A 140 -18.90 -2.37 18.37
N GLY A 141 -18.06 -2.84 19.29
CA GLY A 141 -17.74 -4.25 19.47
C GLY A 141 -16.30 -4.61 19.11
N GLU A 142 -15.96 -5.87 19.32
CA GLU A 142 -14.63 -6.43 19.04
C GLU A 142 -14.44 -6.61 17.52
N VAL A 143 -13.30 -6.17 17.00
CA VAL A 143 -12.92 -6.30 15.60
C VAL A 143 -11.66 -7.15 15.51
N LEU A 144 -11.67 -8.14 14.61
CA LEU A 144 -10.47 -8.90 14.28
C LEU A 144 -9.70 -8.22 13.15
N LEU A 145 -8.41 -8.00 13.39
CA LEU A 145 -7.44 -7.46 12.43
C LEU A 145 -6.34 -8.47 12.16
N ARG A 146 -5.85 -8.48 10.91
CA ARG A 146 -4.59 -9.14 10.55
C ARG A 146 -3.40 -8.21 10.83
N MET A 147 -2.20 -8.77 10.90
CA MET A 147 -0.98 -7.97 11.12
C MET A 147 -0.77 -6.90 10.04
N ASP A 148 -1.05 -7.21 8.76
CA ASP A 148 -0.94 -6.23 7.68
C ASP A 148 -1.90 -5.05 7.86
N GLN A 149 -3.09 -5.29 8.42
CA GLN A 149 -4.05 -4.23 8.73
C GLN A 149 -3.59 -3.39 9.93
N VAL A 150 -3.04 -4.03 10.96
CA VAL A 150 -2.47 -3.34 12.13
C VAL A 150 -1.32 -2.40 11.74
N ILE A 151 -0.52 -2.80 10.76
CA ILE A 151 0.53 -1.94 10.21
C ILE A 151 -0.08 -0.84 9.32
N SER A 152 -1.00 -1.18 8.41
CA SER A 152 -1.62 -0.23 7.46
C SER A 152 -2.31 0.94 8.16
N VAL A 153 -3.04 0.68 9.26
CA VAL A 153 -3.79 1.74 9.96
C VAL A 153 -2.90 2.77 10.68
N ARG A 154 -1.58 2.54 10.77
CA ARG A 154 -0.62 3.54 11.24
C ARG A 154 -0.61 4.79 10.36
N PHE A 155 -0.92 4.65 9.07
CA PHE A 155 -1.13 5.79 8.16
C PHE A 155 -2.19 6.76 8.69
N TRP A 156 -3.22 6.25 9.37
CA TRP A 156 -4.31 7.03 9.95
C TRP A 156 -4.04 7.52 11.38
N GLY A 157 -2.82 7.33 11.90
CA GLY A 157 -2.48 7.65 13.28
C GLY A 157 -3.16 6.75 14.31
N ILE A 158 -3.46 5.50 13.93
CA ILE A 158 -4.05 4.50 14.82
C ILE A 158 -2.97 3.57 15.35
N GLY A 159 -2.92 3.44 16.67
CA GLY A 159 -2.07 2.51 17.39
C GLY A 159 -2.87 1.53 18.25
N PHE A 160 -2.15 0.56 18.82
CA PHE A 160 -2.72 -0.46 19.68
C PHE A 160 -1.95 -0.54 20.99
N THR A 161 -2.67 -0.87 22.05
CA THR A 161 -2.13 -1.14 23.37
C THR A 161 -2.41 -2.59 23.72
N PHE A 162 -1.37 -3.32 24.13
CA PHE A 162 -1.44 -4.72 24.49
C PHE A 162 -1.06 -4.87 25.97
N ASP A 163 -1.74 -5.78 26.67
CA ASP A 163 -1.41 -6.10 28.07
C ASP A 163 -0.09 -6.88 28.19
N ASP A 164 0.28 -7.62 27.13
CA ASP A 164 1.51 -8.40 27.04
C ASP A 164 2.61 -7.57 26.36
N ALA A 165 3.69 -7.31 27.10
CA ALA A 165 4.84 -6.55 26.62
C ALA A 165 5.57 -7.23 25.44
N GLU A 166 5.66 -8.57 25.43
CA GLU A 166 6.29 -9.33 24.34
C GLU A 166 5.48 -9.17 23.04
N VAL A 167 4.14 -9.19 23.16
CA VAL A 167 3.25 -8.93 22.02
C VAL A 167 3.41 -7.49 21.51
N SER A 168 3.47 -6.51 22.42
CA SER A 168 3.71 -5.10 22.06
C SER A 168 5.02 -4.94 21.29
N ASP A 169 6.10 -5.59 21.75
CA ASP A 169 7.41 -5.51 21.11
C ASP A 169 7.44 -6.22 19.75
N ARG A 170 6.73 -7.34 19.60
CA ARG A 170 6.58 -8.02 18.30
C ARG A 170 5.83 -7.17 17.28
N VAL A 171 4.74 -6.52 17.68
CA VAL A 171 3.98 -5.61 16.79
C VAL A 171 4.84 -4.39 16.44
N THR A 172 5.53 -3.81 17.43
CA THR A 172 6.44 -2.69 17.22
C THR A 172 7.54 -3.05 16.23
N THR A 173 8.19 -4.20 16.40
CA THR A 173 9.21 -4.71 15.48
C THR A 173 8.66 -4.85 14.06
N ALA A 174 7.44 -5.39 13.89
CA ALA A 174 6.82 -5.54 12.59
C ALA A 174 6.55 -4.19 11.90
N VAL A 175 6.08 -3.19 12.66
CA VAL A 175 5.88 -1.81 12.16
C VAL A 175 7.23 -1.18 11.77
N ALA A 176 8.26 -1.34 12.61
CA ALA A 176 9.60 -0.81 12.35
C ALA A 176 10.22 -1.40 11.07
N HIS A 177 10.09 -2.72 10.88
CA HIS A 177 10.55 -3.40 9.68
C HIS A 177 9.79 -2.93 8.43
N GLU A 178 8.47 -2.77 8.51
CA GLU A 178 7.70 -2.25 7.37
C GLU A 178 8.13 -0.82 7.00
N ALA A 179 8.31 0.07 7.97
CA ALA A 179 8.77 1.44 7.73
C ALA A 179 10.15 1.47 7.03
N VAL A 180 11.08 0.60 7.45
CA VAL A 180 12.40 0.45 6.79
C VAL A 180 12.25 -0.07 5.35
N ASN A 181 11.39 -1.06 5.13
CA ASN A 181 11.16 -1.62 3.81
C ASN A 181 10.54 -0.60 2.86
N GLN A 182 9.53 0.16 3.32
CA GLN A 182 8.90 1.22 2.52
C GLN A 182 9.90 2.32 2.16
N LEU A 183 10.71 2.76 3.13
CA LEU A 183 11.78 3.73 2.88
C LEU A 183 12.79 3.19 1.84
N ALA A 184 13.24 1.94 1.99
CA ALA A 184 14.15 1.30 1.04
C ALA A 184 13.55 1.21 -0.38
N TYR A 185 12.28 0.84 -0.49
CA TYR A 185 11.57 0.82 -1.78
C TYR A 185 11.44 2.22 -2.39
N GLY A 186 11.18 3.24 -1.58
CA GLY A 186 11.20 4.64 -1.98
C GLY A 186 12.57 5.06 -2.53
N LEU A 187 13.65 4.75 -1.82
CA LEU A 187 15.03 5.05 -2.26
C LEU A 187 15.40 4.39 -3.59
N VAL A 188 15.02 3.12 -3.77
CA VAL A 188 15.19 2.41 -5.06
C VAL A 188 14.33 3.04 -6.16
N GLY A 189 13.14 3.52 -5.82
CA GLY A 189 12.29 4.29 -6.72
C GLY A 189 12.97 5.59 -7.18
N LEU A 190 13.55 6.35 -6.24
CA LEU A 190 14.29 7.57 -6.54
C LEU A 190 15.51 7.31 -7.42
N GLU A 191 16.27 6.23 -7.19
CA GLU A 191 17.37 5.80 -8.08
C GLU A 191 16.88 5.63 -9.53
N LYS A 192 15.74 4.95 -9.72
CA LYS A 192 15.18 4.71 -11.06
C LYS A 192 14.65 5.98 -11.71
N VAL A 193 13.98 6.85 -10.95
CA VAL A 193 13.52 8.16 -11.44
C VAL A 193 14.71 8.98 -11.91
N GLN A 194 15.73 9.09 -11.08
CA GLN A 194 16.94 9.82 -11.40
C GLN A 194 17.69 9.23 -12.59
N THR A 195 17.82 7.90 -12.67
CA THR A 195 18.45 7.24 -13.83
C THR A 195 17.75 7.60 -15.13
N ARG A 196 16.41 7.57 -15.14
CA ARG A 196 15.64 7.84 -16.36
C ARG A 196 15.63 9.31 -16.77
N LEU A 197 15.75 10.21 -15.79
CA LEU A 197 15.82 11.67 -16.01
C LEU A 197 17.25 12.18 -16.20
N HIS A 198 18.26 11.32 -16.07
CA HIS A 198 19.66 11.70 -16.20
C HIS A 198 19.93 12.38 -17.56
N GLY A 199 20.59 13.54 -17.53
CA GLY A 199 20.88 14.34 -18.72
C GLY A 199 19.69 15.08 -19.34
N ARG A 200 18.49 15.02 -18.73
CA ARG A 200 17.32 15.75 -19.20
C ARG A 200 17.19 17.10 -18.49
N VAL A 201 16.88 18.14 -19.25
CA VAL A 201 16.45 19.43 -18.69
C VAL A 201 14.98 19.27 -18.27
N LEU A 202 14.69 19.55 -17.01
CA LEU A 202 13.33 19.56 -16.47
C LEU A 202 12.89 21.01 -16.33
N GLU A 203 11.73 21.34 -16.90
CA GLU A 203 11.09 22.63 -16.66
C GLU A 203 10.29 22.57 -15.36
N GLY A 204 10.56 23.50 -14.45
CA GLY A 204 9.84 23.60 -13.18
C GLY A 204 10.34 22.67 -12.06
N GLU A 205 9.64 22.71 -10.93
CA GLU A 205 9.97 21.91 -9.76
C GLU A 205 9.48 20.46 -9.92
N LEU A 206 10.39 19.49 -9.77
CA LEU A 206 10.04 18.07 -9.81
C LEU A 206 9.48 17.60 -8.47
N GLN A 207 8.16 17.37 -8.41
CA GLN A 207 7.53 16.73 -7.27
C GLN A 207 7.45 15.21 -7.47
N VAL A 208 8.32 14.46 -6.80
CA VAL A 208 8.38 12.99 -6.92
C VAL A 208 7.46 12.28 -5.92
N ILE A 209 7.36 12.82 -4.69
CA ILE A 209 6.46 12.29 -3.67
C ILE A 209 5.14 13.08 -3.73
N PRO A 210 3.98 12.42 -3.92
CA PRO A 210 2.69 13.10 -4.05
C PRO A 210 2.29 13.83 -2.75
N PRO A 211 1.47 14.89 -2.82
CA PRO A 211 1.01 15.60 -1.63
C PRO A 211 0.03 14.75 -0.78
N PRO A 212 -0.11 15.03 0.54
CA PRO A 212 -0.86 14.18 1.49
C PRO A 212 -2.34 13.93 1.13
N ASP A 213 -3.02 14.92 0.55
CA ASP A 213 -4.46 14.82 0.24
C ASP A 213 -4.78 13.72 -0.77
N GLY A 214 -3.91 13.53 -1.77
CA GLY A 214 -4.04 12.44 -2.75
C GLY A 214 -3.79 11.07 -2.13
N GLN A 215 -2.81 11.00 -1.22
CA GLN A 215 -2.41 9.76 -0.56
C GLN A 215 -3.49 9.18 0.34
N SER A 216 -4.33 10.03 0.95
CA SER A 216 -5.41 9.59 1.83
C SER A 216 -6.49 8.82 1.07
N PHE A 217 -6.93 9.34 -0.08
CA PHE A 217 -7.94 8.63 -0.87
C PHE A 217 -7.38 7.31 -1.45
N GLU A 218 -6.13 7.31 -1.90
CA GLU A 218 -5.44 6.09 -2.32
C GLU A 218 -5.31 5.06 -1.19
N GLN A 219 -4.94 5.51 0.02
CA GLN A 219 -4.85 4.62 1.19
C GLN A 219 -6.21 4.02 1.55
N LEU A 220 -7.29 4.81 1.50
CA LEU A 220 -8.62 4.27 1.76
C LEU A 220 -9.00 3.20 0.73
N MET A 221 -8.72 3.42 -0.56
CA MET A 221 -8.94 2.39 -1.59
C MET A 221 -8.11 1.14 -1.32
N LEU A 222 -6.84 1.29 -0.94
CA LEU A 222 -5.97 0.19 -0.56
C LEU A 222 -6.54 -0.62 0.61
N ASP A 223 -7.02 0.06 1.66
CA ASP A 223 -7.62 -0.57 2.83
C ASP A 223 -8.93 -1.30 2.48
N VAL A 224 -9.78 -0.70 1.62
CA VAL A 224 -11.00 -1.33 1.10
C VAL A 224 -10.67 -2.60 0.33
N LEU A 225 -9.72 -2.54 -0.59
CA LEU A 225 -9.32 -3.70 -1.40
C LEU A 225 -8.70 -4.83 -0.56
N ASN A 226 -7.99 -4.46 0.51
CA ASN A 226 -7.32 -5.42 1.40
C ASN A 226 -8.16 -5.85 2.60
N GLU A 227 -9.43 -5.48 2.70
CA GLU A 227 -10.21 -5.74 3.91
C GLU A 227 -10.22 -7.23 4.31
N HIS A 228 -10.54 -8.12 3.37
CA HIS A 228 -10.72 -9.55 3.67
C HIS A 228 -9.45 -10.39 3.49
N TYR A 229 -8.58 -10.01 2.56
CA TYR A 229 -7.27 -10.61 2.34
C TYR A 229 -6.36 -9.62 1.60
N PRO A 230 -5.03 -9.72 1.74
CA PRO A 230 -4.11 -8.85 1.02
C PRO A 230 -4.15 -9.17 -0.48
N CYS A 231 -4.69 -8.25 -1.28
CA CYS A 231 -4.76 -8.37 -2.74
C CYS A 231 -4.26 -7.12 -3.47
N ALA A 232 -4.05 -6.01 -2.79
CA ALA A 232 -3.55 -4.76 -3.34
C ALA A 232 -2.30 -4.30 -2.58
N ARG A 233 -1.40 -3.62 -3.28
CA ARG A 233 -0.25 -2.93 -2.69
C ARG A 233 0.02 -1.65 -3.47
N ARG A 234 0.65 -0.67 -2.83
CA ARG A 234 1.19 0.50 -3.54
C ARG A 234 2.17 0.05 -4.62
N ALA A 235 2.10 0.68 -5.78
CA ALA A 235 3.08 0.45 -6.81
C ALA A 235 4.43 1.03 -6.37
N PRO A 236 5.55 0.50 -6.88
CA PRO A 236 6.83 1.13 -6.70
C PRO A 236 6.80 2.59 -7.20
N LEU A 237 7.47 3.50 -6.48
CA LEU A 237 7.48 4.95 -6.77
C LEU A 237 7.80 5.29 -8.24
N TYR A 238 8.70 4.54 -8.89
CA TYR A 238 9.02 4.78 -10.31
C TYR A 238 7.85 4.45 -11.26
N GLU A 239 7.00 3.46 -10.91
CA GLU A 239 5.81 3.09 -11.67
C GLU A 239 4.70 4.11 -11.45
N ASP A 240 4.53 4.59 -10.23
CA ASP A 240 3.62 5.70 -9.94
C ASP A 240 4.02 6.95 -10.74
N PHE A 241 5.29 7.34 -10.64
CA PHE A 241 5.79 8.56 -11.25
C PHE A 241 5.70 8.60 -12.78
N PHE A 242 6.28 7.61 -13.49
CA PHE A 242 6.33 7.61 -14.97
C PHE A 242 5.14 6.93 -15.63
N GLU A 243 4.57 5.98 -14.90
CA GLU A 243 3.67 4.99 -15.45
C GLU A 243 2.24 5.24 -14.92
N LYS A 244 2.04 6.24 -14.04
CA LYS A 244 0.74 6.61 -13.47
C LYS A 244 0.02 5.38 -12.92
N THR A 245 0.73 4.65 -12.06
CA THR A 245 0.21 3.44 -11.43
C THR A 245 0.30 3.63 -9.93
N ASP A 246 -0.85 3.85 -9.30
CA ASP A 246 -0.90 4.04 -7.86
C ASP A 246 -0.81 2.68 -7.15
N LEU A 247 -1.59 1.68 -7.60
CA LEU A 247 -1.67 0.36 -6.97
C LEU A 247 -1.40 -0.80 -7.93
N ARG A 248 -0.97 -1.94 -7.36
CA ARG A 248 -0.87 -3.24 -8.02
C ARG A 248 -1.84 -4.25 -7.39
N LEU A 249 -2.78 -4.76 -8.19
CA LEU A 249 -3.81 -5.71 -7.78
C LEU A 249 -3.43 -7.16 -8.13
N HIS A 250 -3.27 -7.99 -7.11
CA HIS A 250 -2.96 -9.42 -7.17
C HIS A 250 -4.22 -10.24 -6.87
N VAL A 251 -5.19 -10.11 -7.76
CA VAL A 251 -6.48 -10.81 -7.67
C VAL A 251 -6.27 -12.33 -7.83
N ARG A 252 -6.91 -13.13 -6.96
CA ARG A 252 -6.84 -14.60 -7.03
C ARG A 252 -7.33 -15.09 -8.41
N GLY A 253 -6.56 -16.00 -9.02
CA GLY A 253 -6.86 -16.52 -10.36
C GLY A 253 -6.26 -15.69 -11.50
N LEU A 254 -5.80 -14.46 -11.23
CA LEU A 254 -5.13 -13.64 -12.22
C LEU A 254 -3.66 -14.07 -12.38
N LYS A 255 -3.35 -14.80 -13.47
CA LYS A 255 -1.97 -15.18 -13.82
C LYS A 255 -1.18 -13.97 -14.36
N ARG A 256 -0.75 -13.07 -13.47
CA ARG A 256 0.06 -11.88 -13.79
C ARG A 256 1.07 -11.60 -12.68
N ARG A 257 2.37 -11.81 -12.95
CA ARG A 257 3.46 -11.72 -11.96
C ARG A 257 3.49 -10.41 -11.15
N ARG A 258 3.23 -9.28 -11.80
CA ARG A 258 3.27 -7.95 -11.15
C ARG A 258 1.90 -7.46 -10.65
N GLY A 259 0.84 -8.24 -10.85
CA GLY A 259 -0.54 -7.79 -10.63
C GLY A 259 -1.05 -6.80 -11.72
N ALA A 260 -2.36 -6.61 -11.74
CA ALA A 260 -3.01 -5.59 -12.55
C ALA A 260 -2.64 -4.18 -12.06
N ARG A 261 -2.56 -3.22 -12.99
CA ARG A 261 -2.24 -1.83 -12.69
C ARG A 261 -3.53 -1.11 -12.35
N ALA A 262 -3.53 -0.33 -11.28
CA ALA A 262 -4.67 0.50 -10.95
C ALA A 262 -4.23 1.96 -10.79
N GLN A 263 -5.05 2.86 -11.33
CA GLN A 263 -5.00 4.29 -11.07
C GLN A 263 -6.19 4.65 -10.19
N ILE A 264 -5.92 5.36 -9.10
CA ILE A 264 -6.90 5.88 -8.17
C ILE A 264 -7.11 7.37 -8.46
N THR A 265 -8.37 7.82 -8.45
CA THR A 265 -8.67 9.25 -8.49
C THR A 265 -10.01 9.58 -7.87
N ARG A 266 -10.08 10.70 -7.13
CA ARG A 266 -11.32 11.21 -6.52
C ARG A 266 -12.11 12.17 -7.41
N ILE A 267 -11.61 12.46 -8.61
CA ILE A 267 -12.21 13.43 -9.54
C ILE A 267 -13.56 12.92 -10.03
N THR A 268 -14.59 13.77 -9.93
CA THR A 268 -15.95 13.50 -10.41
C THR A 268 -16.35 14.36 -11.60
N ASP A 269 -15.67 15.48 -11.83
CA ASP A 269 -15.89 16.32 -12.99
C ASP A 269 -15.48 15.54 -14.26
N PRO A 270 -16.38 15.36 -15.25
CA PRO A 270 -16.11 14.51 -16.41
C PRO A 270 -14.93 15.01 -17.25
N GLU A 271 -14.80 16.32 -17.44
CA GLU A 271 -13.75 16.91 -18.27
C GLU A 271 -12.37 16.74 -17.61
N GLN A 272 -12.26 17.07 -16.32
CA GLN A 272 -11.03 16.85 -15.55
C GLN A 272 -10.68 15.37 -15.42
N HIS A 273 -11.68 14.50 -15.28
CA HIS A 273 -11.48 13.06 -15.22
C HIS A 273 -10.91 12.55 -16.55
N ALA A 274 -11.52 12.92 -17.68
CA ALA A 274 -11.02 12.58 -19.01
C ALA A 274 -9.59 13.09 -19.23
N ALA A 275 -9.35 14.38 -18.95
CA ALA A 275 -8.03 15.00 -19.09
C ALA A 275 -6.96 14.31 -18.22
N LYS A 276 -7.32 13.82 -17.02
CA LYS A 276 -6.41 13.02 -16.19
C LYS A 276 -6.11 11.66 -16.82
N LEU A 277 -7.12 10.98 -17.36
CA LEU A 277 -6.95 9.64 -17.94
C LEU A 277 -6.18 9.66 -19.26
N GLU A 278 -6.29 10.73 -20.05
CA GLU A 278 -5.53 10.91 -21.30
C GLU A 278 -4.01 10.91 -21.09
N GLN A 279 -3.55 11.22 -19.87
CA GLN A 279 -2.13 11.20 -19.51
C GLN A 279 -1.58 9.77 -19.32
N ILE A 280 -2.46 8.76 -19.30
CA ILE A 280 -2.10 7.36 -19.02
C ILE A 280 -1.92 6.60 -20.34
N HIS A 281 -0.67 6.21 -20.62
CA HIS A 281 -0.36 5.38 -21.78
C HIS A 281 -0.94 3.96 -21.64
N ASN A 282 -1.60 3.46 -22.69
CA ASN A 282 -2.37 2.19 -22.69
C ASN A 282 -3.40 2.14 -21.53
N LEU A 283 -4.22 3.18 -21.41
CA LEU A 283 -5.26 3.31 -20.39
C LEU A 283 -6.14 2.06 -20.24
N ASP A 284 -6.42 1.37 -21.34
CA ASP A 284 -7.25 0.17 -21.37
C ASP A 284 -6.65 -1.01 -20.58
N GLU A 285 -5.34 -0.99 -20.31
CA GLU A 285 -4.63 -1.99 -19.49
C GLU A 285 -4.64 -1.68 -17.99
N PHE A 286 -5.39 -0.66 -17.58
CA PHE A 286 -5.54 -0.23 -16.19
C PHE A 286 -6.93 -0.51 -15.66
N VAL A 287 -6.96 -0.75 -14.35
CA VAL A 287 -8.15 -0.65 -13.53
C VAL A 287 -8.26 0.81 -13.07
N ILE A 288 -9.28 1.52 -13.53
CA ILE A 288 -9.54 2.89 -13.09
C ILE A 288 -10.49 2.85 -11.91
N LEU A 289 -9.97 3.12 -10.71
CA LEU A 289 -10.78 3.23 -9.50
C LEU A 289 -11.05 4.70 -9.21
N SER A 290 -12.18 5.15 -9.74
CA SER A 290 -12.70 6.49 -9.54
C SER A 290 -14.20 6.45 -9.32
N PRO A 291 -14.80 7.48 -8.70
CA PRO A 291 -16.26 7.53 -8.57
C PRO A 291 -17.00 7.46 -9.92
N PRO A 292 -16.57 8.15 -11.01
CA PRO A 292 -17.16 7.96 -12.33
C PRO A 292 -17.06 6.52 -12.87
N SER A 293 -15.90 5.89 -12.74
CA SER A 293 -15.68 4.52 -13.23
C SER A 293 -16.50 3.48 -12.45
N LEU A 294 -16.65 3.68 -11.14
CA LEU A 294 -17.54 2.87 -10.29
C LEU A 294 -19.00 3.10 -10.65
N ALA A 295 -19.44 4.35 -10.84
CA ALA A 295 -20.81 4.68 -11.23
C ALA A 295 -21.19 4.00 -12.55
N ALA A 296 -20.35 4.10 -13.58
CA ALA A 296 -20.55 3.41 -14.85
C ALA A 296 -20.56 1.87 -14.72
N GLY A 297 -19.79 1.33 -13.76
CA GLY A 297 -19.84 -0.11 -13.45
C GLY A 297 -21.13 -0.55 -12.76
N LEU A 298 -21.73 0.34 -11.95
CA LEU A 298 -22.96 0.06 -11.20
C LEU A 298 -24.21 0.21 -12.06
N THR A 299 -24.21 1.12 -13.04
CA THR A 299 -25.29 1.25 -14.04
C THR A 299 -25.29 0.12 -15.06
N HIS A 300 -24.15 -0.56 -15.23
CA HIS A 300 -23.97 -1.72 -16.10
C HIS A 300 -23.50 -2.95 -15.30
N PRO A 301 -24.34 -3.52 -14.41
CA PRO A 301 -23.93 -4.56 -13.45
C PRO A 301 -23.43 -5.86 -14.10
N GLU A 302 -23.91 -6.19 -15.30
CA GLU A 302 -23.38 -7.29 -16.12
C GLU A 302 -21.89 -7.13 -16.43
N ARG A 303 -21.37 -5.91 -16.33
CA ARG A 303 -19.95 -5.61 -16.51
C ARG A 303 -19.19 -5.56 -15.19
N SER A 304 -19.75 -5.13 -14.08
CA SER A 304 -18.95 -4.94 -12.84
C SER A 304 -18.74 -6.21 -12.03
N GLY A 305 -19.49 -7.29 -12.30
CA GLY A 305 -19.42 -8.52 -11.51
C GLY A 305 -19.98 -8.35 -10.09
N ILE A 306 -20.75 -7.28 -9.87
CA ILE A 306 -21.42 -6.97 -8.61
C ILE A 306 -22.71 -7.79 -8.53
N ASP A 307 -22.93 -8.43 -7.39
CA ASP A 307 -24.15 -9.21 -7.15
C ASP A 307 -25.39 -8.31 -7.11
N ARG A 308 -26.54 -8.82 -7.58
CA ARG A 308 -27.79 -8.05 -7.63
C ARG A 308 -28.28 -7.65 -6.25
N ASP A 309 -28.10 -8.47 -5.23
CA ASP A 309 -28.52 -8.18 -3.87
C ASP A 309 -27.62 -7.12 -3.24
N ASP A 310 -26.30 -7.19 -3.47
CA ASP A 310 -25.36 -6.14 -3.06
C ASP A 310 -25.69 -4.80 -3.73
N LEU A 311 -26.05 -4.82 -5.02
CA LEU A 311 -26.46 -3.63 -5.76
C LEU A 311 -27.78 -3.04 -5.21
N ALA A 312 -28.77 -3.89 -4.91
CA ALA A 312 -30.04 -3.45 -4.33
C ALA A 312 -29.85 -2.77 -2.96
N GLN A 313 -28.97 -3.30 -2.12
CA GLN A 313 -28.63 -2.69 -0.84
C GLN A 313 -27.83 -1.39 -1.02
N LEU A 314 -26.94 -1.32 -2.01
CA LEU A 314 -26.20 -0.10 -2.33
C LEU A 314 -27.13 1.06 -2.69
N TRP A 315 -28.21 0.80 -3.45
CA TRP A 315 -29.18 1.83 -3.81
C TRP A 315 -29.91 2.44 -2.60
N GLN A 316 -30.05 1.70 -1.50
CA GLN A 316 -30.66 2.20 -0.27
C GLN A 316 -29.81 3.24 0.46
N LEU A 317 -28.53 3.39 0.10
CA LEU A 317 -27.64 4.38 0.70
C LEU A 317 -27.89 5.81 0.19
N PHE A 318 -28.64 5.97 -0.91
CA PHE A 318 -28.91 7.27 -1.51
C PHE A 318 -30.34 7.71 -1.14
N PRO A 319 -30.52 8.78 -0.33
CA PRO A 319 -31.85 9.26 0.06
C PRO A 319 -32.73 9.65 -1.12
N GLN A 320 -32.09 10.13 -2.19
CA GLN A 320 -32.69 10.37 -3.49
C GLN A 320 -31.95 9.49 -4.50
N GLN A 321 -32.71 8.73 -5.30
CA GLN A 321 -32.12 7.88 -6.31
C GLN A 321 -31.40 8.75 -7.35
N PRO A 322 -30.10 8.53 -7.61
CA PRO A 322 -29.37 9.31 -8.60
C PRO A 322 -30.02 9.18 -9.98
N GLU A 323 -30.25 10.29 -10.67
CA GLU A 323 -30.93 10.29 -11.98
C GLU A 323 -29.99 9.88 -13.13
N ASN A 324 -28.68 10.04 -12.92
CA ASN A 324 -27.65 9.81 -13.92
C ASN A 324 -26.32 9.36 -13.29
N GLU A 325 -25.40 8.86 -14.12
CA GLU A 325 -24.08 8.39 -13.68
C GLU A 325 -23.25 9.46 -12.97
N HIS A 326 -23.40 10.72 -13.35
CA HIS A 326 -22.64 11.82 -12.76
C HIS A 326 -23.09 12.14 -11.33
N GLU A 327 -24.40 12.09 -11.06
CA GLU A 327 -24.94 12.18 -9.70
C GLU A 327 -24.54 11.00 -8.83
N LEU A 328 -24.59 9.79 -9.38
CA LEU A 328 -24.10 8.60 -8.67
C LEU A 328 -22.61 8.71 -8.34
N ALA A 329 -21.79 9.16 -9.28
CA ALA A 329 -20.36 9.39 -9.04
C ALA A 329 -20.12 10.42 -7.92
N ARG A 330 -20.89 11.51 -7.89
CA ARG A 330 -20.83 12.51 -6.80
C ARG A 330 -21.24 11.89 -5.46
N GLY A 331 -22.35 11.16 -5.42
CA GLY A 331 -22.81 10.49 -4.19
C GLY A 331 -21.79 9.47 -3.64
N LEU A 332 -21.19 8.65 -4.52
CA LEU A 332 -20.13 7.71 -4.14
C LEU A 332 -18.89 8.42 -3.59
N ARG A 333 -18.46 9.51 -4.25
CA ARG A 333 -17.35 10.34 -3.78
C ARG A 333 -17.67 10.88 -2.38
N ASP A 334 -18.86 11.41 -2.18
CA ASP A 334 -19.25 12.07 -0.94
C ASP A 334 -19.31 11.07 0.23
N LEU A 335 -19.79 9.83 -0.01
CA LEU A 335 -19.72 8.75 0.98
C LEU A 335 -18.27 8.41 1.37
N LEU A 336 -17.34 8.35 0.41
CA LEU A 336 -15.93 8.05 0.67
C LEU A 336 -15.22 9.22 1.37
N LEU A 337 -15.52 10.47 0.98
CA LEU A 337 -14.97 11.66 1.64
C LEU A 337 -15.51 11.81 3.06
N ALA A 338 -16.79 11.49 3.30
CA ALA A 338 -17.37 11.46 4.64
C ALA A 338 -16.70 10.42 5.55
N ALA A 339 -16.27 9.28 4.99
CA ALA A 339 -15.47 8.30 5.71
C ALA A 339 -14.04 8.80 6.00
N LEU A 340 -13.38 9.45 5.03
CA LEU A 340 -12.05 10.07 5.22
C LEU A 340 -12.06 11.18 6.28
N ALA A 341 -13.17 11.92 6.39
CA ALA A 341 -13.36 12.93 7.43
C ALA A 341 -13.47 12.33 8.84
N GLN A 342 -13.56 11.00 8.96
CA GLN A 342 -13.60 10.28 10.22
C GLN A 342 -12.46 9.25 10.31
N PRO A 343 -11.20 9.71 10.41
CA PRO A 343 -10.03 8.81 10.43
C PRO A 343 -10.02 7.84 11.62
N THR A 344 -10.87 8.07 12.62
CA THR A 344 -10.90 7.34 13.88
C THR A 344 -12.24 6.66 14.16
N SER A 345 -13.06 6.41 13.14
CA SER A 345 -14.36 5.74 13.31
C SER A 345 -14.28 4.34 13.93
N GLY A 346 -13.09 3.74 13.94
CA GLY A 346 -12.82 2.49 14.62
C GLY A 346 -11.38 2.02 14.40
N PRO A 347 -11.05 0.80 14.83
CA PRO A 347 -9.69 0.26 14.77
C PRO A 347 -9.21 -0.06 13.33
N ARG A 348 -10.09 0.08 12.34
CA ARG A 348 -9.77 -0.01 10.90
C ARG A 348 -9.60 1.36 10.23
N GLY A 349 -9.63 2.45 11.00
CA GLY A 349 -9.58 3.82 10.46
C GLY A 349 -10.83 4.20 9.64
N PRO A 350 -10.67 5.05 8.60
CA PRO A 350 -11.75 5.43 7.69
C PRO A 350 -12.56 4.27 7.12
N LEU A 351 -11.93 3.10 6.93
CA LEU A 351 -12.59 1.90 6.41
C LEU A 351 -13.82 1.51 7.25
N ALA A 352 -13.80 1.76 8.56
CA ALA A 352 -14.92 1.46 9.46
C ALA A 352 -16.15 2.37 9.23
N ALA A 353 -15.98 3.52 8.57
CA ALA A 353 -17.07 4.42 8.19
C ALA A 353 -17.58 4.20 6.76
N VAL A 354 -16.83 3.49 5.91
CA VAL A 354 -17.31 3.17 4.56
C VAL A 354 -18.42 2.12 4.66
N PRO A 355 -19.63 2.39 4.12
CA PRO A 355 -20.70 1.41 4.08
C PRO A 355 -20.25 0.10 3.44
N GLU A 356 -20.67 -1.04 4.00
CA GLU A 356 -20.24 -2.36 3.53
C GLU A 356 -20.56 -2.59 2.05
N GLN A 357 -21.72 -2.14 1.62
CA GLN A 357 -22.18 -2.24 0.23
C GLN A 357 -21.23 -1.50 -0.73
N VAL A 358 -20.72 -0.33 -0.33
CA VAL A 358 -19.73 0.43 -1.11
C VAL A 358 -18.40 -0.33 -1.15
N ARG A 359 -17.95 -0.90 -0.02
CA ARG A 359 -16.71 -1.69 0.05
C ARG A 359 -16.76 -2.90 -0.88
N ARG A 360 -17.87 -3.66 -0.83
CA ARG A 360 -18.10 -4.82 -1.69
C ARG A 360 -18.16 -4.44 -3.16
N ALA A 361 -18.87 -3.35 -3.50
CA ALA A 361 -18.94 -2.85 -4.87
C ALA A 361 -17.54 -2.49 -5.42
N ILE A 362 -16.70 -1.80 -4.64
CA ILE A 362 -15.32 -1.47 -5.03
C ILE A 362 -14.50 -2.74 -5.26
N GLN A 363 -14.56 -3.70 -4.34
CA GLN A 363 -13.81 -4.96 -4.43
C GLN A 363 -14.22 -5.80 -5.65
N ALA A 364 -15.53 -5.93 -5.90
CA ALA A 364 -16.08 -6.66 -7.04
C ALA A 364 -15.70 -5.98 -8.36
N TYR A 365 -15.89 -4.66 -8.45
CA TYR A 365 -15.50 -3.87 -9.62
C TYR A 365 -14.00 -4.00 -9.93
N ALA A 366 -13.14 -3.80 -8.92
CA ALA A 366 -11.69 -3.89 -9.08
C ALA A 366 -11.25 -5.30 -9.51
N THR A 367 -11.94 -6.34 -9.02
CA THR A 367 -11.71 -7.73 -9.41
C THR A 367 -12.05 -7.93 -10.89
N ALA A 368 -13.26 -7.56 -11.32
CA ALA A 368 -13.71 -7.73 -12.70
C ALA A 368 -12.83 -6.96 -13.69
N GLU A 369 -12.51 -5.68 -13.39
CA GLU A 369 -11.65 -4.87 -14.24
C GLU A 369 -10.20 -5.38 -14.26
N SER A 370 -9.70 -5.99 -13.18
CA SER A 370 -8.35 -6.57 -13.18
C SER A 370 -8.20 -7.70 -14.22
N PHE A 371 -9.25 -8.52 -14.38
CA PHE A 371 -9.27 -9.56 -15.42
C PHE A 371 -9.33 -8.94 -16.82
N ARG A 372 -10.24 -7.99 -17.05
CA ARG A 372 -10.36 -7.30 -18.36
C ARG A 372 -9.10 -6.58 -18.77
N ALA A 373 -8.54 -5.75 -17.88
CA ALA A 373 -7.30 -5.02 -18.12
C ALA A 373 -6.15 -5.97 -18.47
N THR A 374 -6.13 -7.15 -17.86
CA THR A 374 -5.12 -8.18 -18.16
C THR A 374 -5.37 -8.89 -19.49
N GLU A 375 -6.62 -9.12 -19.88
CA GLU A 375 -6.97 -9.65 -21.20
C GLU A 375 -6.61 -8.67 -22.33
N ARG A 376 -6.86 -7.37 -22.14
CA ARG A 376 -6.46 -6.32 -23.09
C ARG A 376 -4.94 -6.26 -23.26
N LEU A 377 -4.20 -6.29 -22.15
CA LEU A 377 -2.74 -6.40 -22.18
C LEU A 377 -2.26 -7.63 -22.96
N ARG A 378 -2.81 -8.81 -22.67
CA ARG A 378 -2.42 -10.05 -23.37
C ARG A 378 -2.72 -9.96 -24.87
N SER A 379 -3.88 -9.41 -25.22
CA SER A 379 -4.29 -9.23 -26.61
C SER A 379 -3.34 -8.29 -27.36
N ARG A 380 -2.90 -7.19 -26.74
CA ARG A 380 -1.88 -6.30 -27.33
C ARG A 380 -0.54 -7.00 -27.50
N LEU A 381 -0.07 -7.71 -26.46
CA LEU A 381 1.21 -8.44 -26.52
C LEU A 381 1.20 -9.53 -27.60
N SER A 382 0.07 -10.20 -27.84
CA SER A 382 -0.06 -11.18 -28.93
C SER A 382 -0.10 -10.56 -30.34
N ARG A 383 -0.43 -9.26 -30.45
CA ARG A 383 -0.49 -8.52 -31.73
C ARG A 383 0.82 -7.82 -32.06
N GLN A 384 1.74 -7.67 -31.11
CA GLN A 384 3.06 -7.15 -31.38
C GLN A 384 3.92 -8.27 -32.00
N PRO A 385 4.55 -8.05 -33.17
CA PRO A 385 5.51 -9.01 -33.70
C PRO A 385 6.65 -9.20 -32.68
N PRO A 386 7.29 -10.38 -32.65
CA PRO A 386 8.44 -10.58 -31.77
C PRO A 386 9.46 -9.48 -32.05
N ALA A 387 9.93 -8.82 -30.98
CA ALA A 387 10.99 -7.83 -31.11
C ALA A 387 12.22 -8.50 -31.75
N PRO A 388 12.89 -7.85 -32.72
CA PRO A 388 14.05 -8.40 -33.41
C PRO A 388 15.22 -8.71 -32.46
#